data_AF-X1PHC9-F1
#
_entry.id   AF-X1PHC9-F1
#
_cell.length_a   1.000
_cell.length_b   1.000
_cell.length_c   1.000
_cell.angle_alpha   90.00
_cell.angle_beta   90.00
_cell.angle_gamma   90.00
#
_symmetry.space_group_name_H-M   'P 1'
#
loop_
_entity.id
_entity.type
_entity.pdbx_description
1 polymer ?
#
loop_
_entity_poly.entity_id
_entity_poly.type
_entity_poly.pdbx_seq_one_letter_code
_entity_poly.pdbx_strand_id
1 'polypeptide(L)'
;VFYKGEIAADIVQVIREDTINPGVMALDDLAGYRAVLREPVRGEYRGYEIVAMPPPTSGGTALIEMLNILEAFDLSQYEFGDPDSVHFINEAQKIAYADRNRYLGDSDWVDVPLDTLLSKEFSAVRRDLIHPYKAVPTPAPYGEMPSGAPISQLNITDTEGISTL
;
A
#
# COMPACT_ATOMS: atom_id res chain seq x y z
N VAL A 1 21.75 18.17 -17.14
CA VAL A 1 22.32 16.85 -17.49
C VAL A 1 21.23 15.78 -17.51
N PHE A 2 20.73 15.28 -16.37
CA PHE A 2 19.79 14.13 -16.35
C PHE A 2 18.39 14.37 -16.94
N TYR A 3 17.63 15.38 -16.47
CA TYR A 3 16.22 15.57 -16.88
C TYR A 3 16.01 16.47 -18.11
N LYS A 4 17.03 17.26 -18.49
CA LYS A 4 16.91 18.31 -19.53
C LYS A 4 18.15 18.44 -20.42
N GLY A 5 19.09 17.49 -20.35
CA GLY A 5 20.38 17.57 -21.05
C GLY A 5 20.68 16.34 -21.89
N GLU A 6 21.96 16.11 -22.19
CA GLU A 6 22.43 15.00 -23.03
C GLU A 6 21.90 13.62 -22.56
N ILE A 7 21.93 13.34 -21.25
CA ILE A 7 21.40 12.07 -20.71
C ILE A 7 19.89 11.92 -20.98
N ALA A 8 19.11 13.00 -20.93
CA ALA A 8 17.68 12.94 -21.27
C ALA A 8 17.46 12.60 -22.73
N ALA A 9 18.28 13.17 -23.62
CA ALA A 9 18.25 12.90 -25.05
C ALA A 9 18.64 11.44 -25.35
N ASP A 10 19.70 10.94 -24.71
CA ASP A 10 20.15 9.56 -24.86
C ASP A 10 19.08 8.55 -24.42
N ILE A 11 18.43 8.80 -23.26
CA ILE A 11 17.33 7.95 -22.76
C ILE A 11 16.17 7.92 -23.77
N VAL A 12 15.71 9.09 -24.23
CA VAL A 12 14.58 9.19 -25.16
C VAL A 12 14.91 8.55 -26.50
N GLN A 13 16.15 8.72 -27.00
CA GLN A 13 16.59 8.10 -28.24
C GLN A 13 16.55 6.57 -28.13
N VAL A 14 17.19 6.00 -27.10
CA VAL A 14 17.23 4.53 -26.91
C VAL A 14 15.82 3.94 -26.78
N ILE A 15 14.92 4.61 -26.04
CA ILE A 15 13.52 4.15 -25.89
C ILE A 15 12.76 4.16 -27.21
N ARG A 16 12.94 5.21 -28.04
CA ARG A 16 12.20 5.37 -29.31
C ARG A 16 12.75 4.53 -30.44
N GLU A 17 14.07 4.30 -30.46
CA GLU A 17 14.75 3.52 -31.50
C GLU A 17 14.78 2.01 -31.19
N ASP A 18 14.20 1.57 -30.06
CA ASP A 18 14.07 0.14 -29.75
C ASP A 18 13.30 -0.59 -30.87
N THR A 19 13.87 -1.70 -31.34
CA THR A 19 13.34 -2.43 -32.51
C THR A 19 12.29 -3.48 -32.15
N ILE A 20 12.14 -3.82 -30.87
CA ILE A 20 11.20 -4.84 -30.37
C ILE A 20 9.95 -4.17 -29.79
N ASN A 21 10.13 -3.07 -29.03
CA ASN A 21 9.08 -2.32 -28.37
C ASN A 21 9.42 -0.81 -28.34
N PRO A 22 9.24 -0.10 -29.48
CA PRO A 22 9.46 1.35 -29.54
C PRO A 22 8.56 2.09 -28.53
N GLY A 23 9.17 2.81 -27.60
CA GLY A 23 8.45 3.59 -26.60
C GLY A 23 8.06 4.99 -27.09
N VAL A 24 7.15 5.63 -26.35
CA VAL A 24 6.59 6.96 -26.70
C VAL A 24 7.16 8.12 -25.88
N MET A 25 8.07 7.84 -24.94
CA MET A 25 8.64 8.85 -24.04
C MET A 25 9.21 10.04 -24.83
N ALA A 26 8.91 11.26 -24.38
CA ALA A 26 9.41 12.51 -24.94
C ALA A 26 10.35 13.22 -23.96
N LEU A 27 11.15 14.15 -24.48
CA LEU A 27 11.99 15.01 -23.64
C LEU A 27 11.16 15.79 -22.61
N ASP A 28 9.93 16.18 -22.98
CA ASP A 28 9.02 16.89 -22.08
C ASP A 28 8.56 16.05 -20.89
N ASP A 29 8.48 14.71 -21.03
CA ASP A 29 8.15 13.80 -19.91
C ASP A 29 9.24 13.85 -18.83
N LEU A 30 10.51 13.82 -19.26
CA LEU A 30 11.66 13.94 -18.36
C LEU A 30 11.80 15.37 -17.81
N ALA A 31 11.58 16.38 -18.64
CA ALA A 31 11.72 17.78 -18.26
C ALA A 31 10.63 18.24 -17.27
N GLY A 32 9.44 17.64 -17.36
CA GLY A 32 8.29 17.89 -16.50
C GLY A 32 8.26 17.05 -15.22
N TYR A 33 9.05 15.98 -15.14
CA TYR A 33 9.11 15.13 -13.96
C TYR A 33 9.59 15.89 -12.72
N ARG A 34 8.89 15.63 -11.60
CA ARG A 34 9.28 16.10 -10.27
C ARG A 34 8.91 15.04 -9.23
N ALA A 35 9.81 14.79 -8.29
CA ALA A 35 9.49 14.00 -7.11
C ALA A 35 8.50 14.78 -6.24
N VAL A 36 7.47 14.08 -5.75
CA VAL A 36 6.45 14.65 -4.88
C VAL A 36 6.69 14.11 -3.47
N LEU A 37 6.89 15.00 -2.51
CA LEU A 37 6.90 14.64 -1.09
C LEU A 37 5.46 14.40 -0.64
N ARG A 38 5.21 13.29 0.06
CA ARG A 38 3.88 12.90 0.52
C ARG A 38 3.93 12.57 2.00
N GLU A 39 2.85 12.89 2.70
CA GLU A 39 2.67 12.49 4.09
C GLU A 39 2.54 10.96 4.17
N PRO A 40 3.30 10.30 5.07
CA PRO A 40 3.23 8.85 5.22
C PRO A 40 1.88 8.38 5.78
N VAL A 41 1.52 7.14 5.45
CA VAL A 41 0.43 6.46 6.15
C VAL A 41 0.95 5.95 7.49
N ARG A 42 0.07 5.98 8.49
CA ARG A 42 0.37 5.60 9.87
C ARG A 42 -0.62 4.57 10.37
N GLY A 43 -0.13 3.65 11.19
CA GLY A 43 -0.94 2.67 11.90
C GLY A 43 -0.27 2.31 13.22
N GLU A 44 -0.96 1.52 14.04
CA GLU A 44 -0.42 1.04 15.31
C GLU A 44 -0.53 -0.48 15.36
N TYR A 45 0.52 -1.14 15.83
CA TYR A 45 0.51 -2.58 16.05
C TYR A 45 1.18 -2.90 17.38
N ARG A 46 0.41 -3.39 18.35
CA ARG A 46 0.91 -3.86 19.67
C ARG A 46 1.78 -2.82 20.41
N GLY A 47 1.36 -1.56 20.38
CA GLY A 47 2.05 -0.46 21.04
C GLY A 47 3.20 0.17 20.25
N TYR A 48 3.43 -0.27 19.01
CA TYR A 48 4.39 0.35 18.10
C TYR A 48 3.66 1.15 17.02
N GLU A 49 4.18 2.34 16.72
CA GLU A 49 3.77 3.10 15.54
C GLU A 49 4.41 2.50 14.29
N ILE A 50 3.60 2.29 13.26
CA ILE A 50 4.01 1.85 11.93
C ILE A 50 3.91 3.04 10.99
N VAL A 51 5.05 3.45 10.45
CA VAL A 51 5.17 4.55 9.49
C VAL A 51 5.55 3.95 8.14
N ALA A 52 4.71 4.16 7.12
CA ALA A 52 4.94 3.57 5.81
C ALA A 52 4.59 4.53 4.66
N MET A 53 5.04 4.16 3.46
CA MET A 53 4.83 4.96 2.25
C MET A 53 3.34 5.01 1.86
N PRO A 54 2.81 6.19 1.49
CA PRO A 54 1.42 6.38 1.07
C PRO A 54 1.21 6.00 -0.41
N PRO A 55 -0.02 5.99 -0.93
CA PRO A 55 -0.26 6.05 -2.38
C PRO A 55 0.63 7.09 -3.07
N PRO A 56 1.17 6.80 -4.28
CA PRO A 56 0.76 5.76 -5.23
C PRO A 56 1.32 4.34 -4.95
N THR A 57 2.13 4.14 -3.91
CA THR A 57 2.49 2.76 -3.53
C THR A 57 1.35 2.11 -2.76
N SER A 58 1.23 0.80 -2.92
CA SER A 58 0.23 -0.01 -2.23
C SER A 58 0.78 -0.70 -0.98
N GLY A 59 2.10 -0.70 -0.78
CA GLY A 59 2.75 -1.51 0.24
C GLY A 59 2.42 -1.09 1.67
N GLY A 60 2.48 0.22 1.96
CA GLY A 60 2.26 0.74 3.30
C GLY A 60 0.84 0.52 3.81
N THR A 61 -0.16 0.85 2.99
CA THR A 61 -1.57 0.66 3.34
C THR A 61 -1.92 -0.82 3.53
N ALA A 62 -1.51 -1.69 2.60
CA ALA A 62 -1.76 -3.12 2.73
C ALA A 62 -1.05 -3.73 3.95
N LEU A 63 0.17 -3.27 4.27
CA LEU A 63 0.90 -3.72 5.46
C LEU A 63 0.13 -3.38 6.75
N ILE A 64 -0.31 -2.13 6.88
CA ILE A 64 -1.04 -1.69 8.08
C ILE A 64 -2.38 -2.44 8.19
N GLU A 65 -3.11 -2.63 7.10
CA GLU A 65 -4.34 -3.43 7.10
C GLU A 65 -4.09 -4.88 7.56
N MET A 66 -3.04 -5.54 7.04
CA MET A 66 -2.65 -6.89 7.48
C MET A 66 -2.31 -6.93 8.97
N LEU A 67 -1.55 -5.95 9.47
CA LEU A 67 -1.19 -5.86 10.88
C LEU A 67 -2.43 -5.66 11.78
N ASN A 68 -3.36 -4.79 11.37
CA ASN A 68 -4.62 -4.60 12.08
C ASN A 68 -5.47 -5.88 12.12
N ILE A 69 -5.52 -6.65 11.03
CA ILE A 69 -6.18 -7.96 11.00
C ILE A 69 -5.50 -8.92 11.98
N LEU A 70 -4.17 -8.96 11.96
CA LEU A 70 -3.36 -9.89 12.76
C LEU A 70 -3.28 -9.55 14.24
N GLU A 71 -3.56 -8.30 14.63
CA GLU A 71 -3.40 -7.82 16.01
C GLU A 71 -4.25 -8.62 17.02
N ALA A 72 -5.40 -9.13 16.58
CA ALA A 72 -6.30 -9.93 17.40
C ALA A 72 -5.83 -11.37 17.67
N PHE A 73 -4.84 -11.87 16.94
CA PHE A 73 -4.27 -13.20 17.16
C PHE A 73 -2.99 -13.09 17.99
N ASP A 74 -2.84 -13.87 19.04
CA ASP A 74 -1.56 -13.95 19.75
C ASP A 74 -0.58 -14.83 18.97
N LEU A 75 0.11 -14.24 18.00
CA LEU A 75 1.08 -14.99 17.19
C LEU A 75 2.36 -15.35 17.97
N SER A 76 2.59 -14.73 19.13
CA SER A 76 3.81 -14.96 19.92
C SER A 76 3.84 -16.33 20.60
N GLN A 77 2.68 -16.99 20.69
CA GLN A 77 2.57 -18.35 21.23
C GLN A 77 3.12 -19.42 20.27
N TYR A 78 3.33 -19.08 18.99
CA TYR A 78 3.79 -20.01 17.97
C TYR A 78 5.28 -19.87 17.72
N GLU A 79 5.94 -21.00 17.42
CA GLU A 79 7.31 -20.96 16.91
C GLU A 79 7.36 -20.45 15.47
N PHE A 80 8.53 -19.98 15.04
CA PHE A 80 8.72 -19.53 13.66
C PHE A 80 8.44 -20.67 12.67
N GLY A 81 7.55 -20.42 11.72
CA GLY A 81 7.16 -21.41 10.70
C GLY A 81 6.10 -22.41 11.16
N ASP A 82 5.55 -22.25 12.36
CA ASP A 82 4.42 -23.04 12.82
C ASP A 82 3.24 -22.92 11.83
N PRO A 83 2.61 -24.04 11.41
CA PRO A 83 1.51 -24.03 10.44
C PRO A 83 0.34 -23.12 10.80
N ASP A 84 -0.01 -22.98 12.08
CA ASP A 84 -1.11 -22.14 12.52
C ASP A 84 -0.74 -20.65 12.36
N SER A 85 0.49 -20.27 12.73
CA SER A 85 0.99 -18.91 12.53
C SER A 85 1.05 -18.53 11.05
N VAL A 86 1.53 -19.45 10.21
CA VAL A 86 1.61 -19.29 8.76
C VAL A 86 0.22 -19.20 8.15
N HIS A 87 -0.74 -19.98 8.65
CA HIS A 87 -2.14 -19.91 8.23
C HIS A 87 -2.71 -18.50 8.47
N PHE A 88 -2.63 -17.97 9.69
CA PHE A 88 -3.16 -16.63 10.00
C PHE A 88 -2.51 -15.54 9.15
N ILE A 89 -1.19 -15.56 8.97
CA ILE A 89 -0.45 -14.60 8.14
C ILE A 89 -0.93 -14.69 6.68
N ASN A 90 -1.04 -15.90 6.13
CA ASN A 90 -1.48 -16.10 4.74
C ASN A 90 -2.94 -15.68 4.52
N GLU A 91 -3.84 -15.93 5.48
CA GLU A 91 -5.23 -15.47 5.37
C GLU A 91 -5.32 -13.94 5.42
N ALA A 92 -4.60 -13.29 6.35
CA ALA A 92 -4.54 -11.83 6.42
C ALA A 92 -3.99 -11.21 5.12
N GLN A 93 -2.95 -11.82 4.55
CA GLN A 93 -2.43 -11.43 3.24
C GLN A 93 -3.48 -11.55 2.14
N LYS A 94 -4.14 -12.72 1.99
CA LYS A 94 -5.15 -12.91 0.93
C LYS A 94 -6.26 -11.86 1.00
N ILE A 95 -6.70 -11.53 2.20
CA ILE A 95 -7.76 -10.55 2.45
C ILE A 95 -7.29 -9.13 2.11
N ALA A 96 -6.20 -8.65 2.69
CA ALA A 96 -5.68 -7.31 2.41
C ALA A 96 -5.24 -7.12 0.95
N TYR A 97 -4.78 -8.19 0.29
CA TYR A 97 -4.46 -8.12 -1.14
C TYR A 97 -5.71 -7.98 -2.01
N ALA A 98 -6.85 -8.53 -1.60
CA ALA A 98 -8.12 -8.31 -2.31
C ALA A 98 -8.55 -6.84 -2.24
N ASP A 99 -8.41 -6.22 -1.07
CA ASP A 99 -8.70 -4.79 -0.84
C ASP A 99 -7.71 -3.89 -1.58
N ARG A 100 -6.41 -4.19 -1.48
CA ARG A 100 -5.35 -3.55 -2.28
C ARG A 100 -5.68 -3.54 -3.76
N ASN A 101 -6.01 -4.71 -4.33
CA ASN A 101 -6.25 -4.85 -5.76
C ASN A 101 -7.52 -4.12 -6.22
N ARG A 102 -8.47 -3.89 -5.30
CA ARG A 102 -9.72 -3.20 -5.60
C ARG A 102 -9.62 -1.69 -5.50
N TYR A 103 -8.86 -1.19 -4.52
CA TYR A 103 -8.95 0.20 -4.05
C TYR A 103 -7.66 1.02 -4.18
N LEU A 104 -6.48 0.39 -4.19
CA LEU A 104 -5.22 1.15 -4.22
C LEU A 104 -4.82 1.51 -5.65
N GLY A 105 -4.44 2.78 -5.82
CA GLY A 105 -3.98 3.36 -7.08
C GLY A 105 -3.25 4.68 -6.84
N ASP A 106 -2.97 5.42 -7.91
CA ASP A 106 -2.38 6.74 -7.79
C ASP A 106 -3.43 7.74 -7.27
N SER A 107 -3.22 8.23 -6.04
CA SER A 107 -4.12 9.16 -5.37
C SER A 107 -4.25 10.51 -6.08
N ASP A 108 -3.35 10.83 -7.02
CA ASP A 108 -3.49 12.03 -7.85
C ASP A 108 -4.60 11.86 -8.91
N TRP A 109 -5.09 10.63 -9.12
CA TRP A 109 -6.04 10.27 -10.18
C TRP A 109 -7.28 9.50 -9.70
N VAL A 110 -7.19 8.78 -8.59
CA VAL A 110 -8.29 7.99 -8.04
C VAL A 110 -8.45 8.24 -6.54
N ASP A 111 -9.70 8.20 -6.08
CA ASP A 111 -9.99 8.31 -4.65
C ASP A 111 -9.63 6.99 -3.95
N VAL A 112 -8.63 7.05 -3.08
CA VAL A 112 -8.20 5.92 -2.25
C VAL A 112 -8.82 6.09 -0.84
N PRO A 113 -9.65 5.15 -0.36
CA PRO A 113 -10.32 5.26 0.94
C PRO A 113 -9.38 4.90 2.10
N LEU A 114 -8.30 5.68 2.27
CA LEU A 114 -7.22 5.41 3.23
C LEU A 114 -7.73 5.28 4.66
N ASP A 115 -8.59 6.19 5.12
CA ASP A 115 -9.11 6.16 6.49
C ASP A 115 -9.83 4.86 6.80
N THR A 116 -10.56 4.31 5.82
CA THR A 116 -11.24 3.02 5.99
C THR A 116 -10.24 1.87 5.97
N LEU A 117 -9.36 1.81 4.97
CA LEU A 117 -8.38 0.73 4.82
C LEU A 117 -7.39 0.63 5.99
N LEU A 118 -7.08 1.76 6.63
CA LEU A 118 -6.17 1.84 7.78
C LEU A 118 -6.90 1.67 9.13
N SER A 119 -8.23 1.63 9.15
CA SER A 119 -9.01 1.55 10.39
C SER A 119 -9.01 0.15 10.99
N LYS A 120 -9.02 0.07 12.33
CA LYS A 120 -9.16 -1.21 13.04
C LYS A 120 -10.57 -1.79 12.89
N GLU A 121 -11.56 -0.93 12.72
CA GLU A 121 -12.97 -1.29 12.52
C GLU A 121 -13.17 -2.04 11.21
N PHE A 122 -12.60 -1.52 10.10
CA PHE A 122 -12.64 -2.22 8.82
C PHE A 122 -11.91 -3.56 8.95
N SER A 123 -10.66 -3.55 9.43
CA SER A 123 -9.87 -4.78 9.62
C SER A 123 -10.55 -5.82 10.53
N ALA A 124 -11.38 -5.41 11.49
CA ALA A 124 -12.18 -6.33 12.29
C ALA A 124 -13.23 -7.06 11.45
N VAL A 125 -13.97 -6.36 10.59
CA VAL A 125 -14.91 -6.97 9.63
C VAL A 125 -14.17 -7.88 8.65
N ARG A 126 -12.99 -7.46 8.20
CA ARG A 126 -12.15 -8.27 7.30
C ARG A 126 -11.68 -9.56 7.96
N ARG A 127 -11.26 -9.47 9.23
CA ARG A 127 -10.80 -10.62 10.04
C ARG A 127 -11.87 -11.69 10.21
N ASP A 128 -13.16 -11.34 10.22
CA ASP A 128 -14.26 -12.32 10.35
C ASP A 128 -14.31 -13.35 9.21
N LEU A 129 -13.60 -13.11 8.10
CA LEU A 129 -13.40 -14.08 7.03
C LEU A 129 -12.44 -15.22 7.41
N ILE A 130 -11.56 -15.02 8.40
CA ILE A 130 -10.51 -15.96 8.77
C ILE A 130 -11.10 -17.09 9.62
N HIS A 131 -11.11 -18.30 9.07
CA HIS A 131 -11.41 -19.51 9.82
C HIS A 131 -10.10 -20.21 10.24
N PRO A 132 -9.91 -20.61 11.51
CA PRO A 132 -8.62 -21.12 12.00
C PRO A 132 -8.15 -22.40 11.29
N TYR A 133 -9.08 -23.21 10.77
CA TYR A 133 -8.78 -24.50 10.13
C TYR A 133 -9.22 -24.58 8.67
N LYS A 134 -9.56 -23.46 8.03
CA LYS A 134 -10.05 -23.46 6.65
C LYS A 134 -9.61 -22.19 5.93
N ALA A 135 -8.93 -22.37 4.82
CA ALA A 135 -8.49 -21.27 3.99
C ALA A 135 -9.68 -20.52 3.34
N VAL A 136 -9.60 -19.19 3.32
CA VAL A 136 -10.45 -18.34 2.49
C VAL A 136 -10.14 -18.64 1.02
N PRO A 137 -11.16 -18.77 0.15
CA PRO A 137 -10.95 -18.94 -1.29
C PRO A 137 -10.09 -17.82 -1.88
N THR A 138 -9.33 -18.13 -2.94
CA THR A 138 -8.52 -17.14 -3.67
C THR A 138 -9.16 -16.89 -5.05
N PRO A 139 -9.45 -15.63 -5.42
CA PRO A 139 -9.25 -14.41 -4.62
C PRO A 139 -10.25 -14.32 -3.46
N ALA A 140 -9.80 -13.77 -2.34
CA ALA A 140 -10.70 -13.40 -1.25
C ALA A 140 -11.67 -12.30 -1.76
N PRO A 141 -12.91 -12.22 -1.25
CA PRO A 141 -13.77 -11.09 -1.53
C PRO A 141 -13.14 -9.81 -0.96
N TYR A 142 -13.18 -8.69 -1.69
CA TYR A 142 -12.83 -7.38 -1.13
C TYR A 142 -13.92 -6.90 -0.16
N GLY A 143 -13.59 -5.97 0.72
CA GLY A 143 -14.48 -5.41 1.73
C GLY A 143 -15.26 -4.23 1.18
N GLU A 144 -16.56 -4.19 1.47
CA GLU A 144 -17.38 -3.05 1.06
C GLU A 144 -17.05 -1.82 1.91
N MET A 145 -16.95 -0.67 1.24
CA MET A 145 -16.72 0.60 1.92
C MET A 145 -18.01 1.03 2.64
N PRO A 146 -17.95 1.48 3.91
CA PRO A 146 -19.10 2.01 4.62
C PRO A 146 -19.78 3.12 3.82
N SER A 147 -21.12 3.13 3.78
CA SER A 147 -21.85 4.18 3.08
C SER A 147 -21.52 5.55 3.68
N GLY A 148 -20.98 6.46 2.86
CA GLY A 148 -20.62 7.81 3.29
C GLY A 148 -19.29 7.93 4.04
N ALA A 149 -18.39 6.93 3.95
CA ALA A 149 -17.03 7.09 4.45
C ALA A 149 -16.41 8.39 3.87
N PRO A 150 -15.99 9.34 4.72
CA PRO A 150 -15.46 10.61 4.25
C PRO A 150 -14.19 10.37 3.43
N ILE A 151 -14.09 11.09 2.33
CA ILE A 151 -12.87 11.23 1.53
C ILE A 151 -11.90 12.03 2.40
N SER A 152 -10.78 11.43 2.79
CA SER A 152 -9.92 12.06 3.78
C SER A 152 -9.16 13.25 3.21
N GLN A 153 -9.44 14.42 3.78
CA GLN A 153 -8.51 15.54 3.81
C GLN A 153 -7.68 15.38 5.07
N LEU A 154 -6.52 14.72 4.96
CA LEU A 154 -5.56 14.71 6.07
C LEU A 154 -4.69 15.97 5.98
N ASN A 155 -5.03 16.97 6.79
CA ASN A 155 -4.15 18.07 7.16
C ASN A 155 -3.83 17.88 8.64
N ILE A 156 -2.58 17.53 9.00
CA ILE A 156 -1.95 18.01 10.24
C ILE A 156 -0.45 18.18 10.00
N THR A 157 0.02 19.38 10.34
CA THR A 157 1.40 19.83 10.43
C THR A 157 1.99 19.37 11.76
N ASP A 158 3.17 18.75 11.79
CA ASP A 158 4.13 19.13 12.82
C ASP A 158 5.59 18.82 12.45
N THR A 159 6.41 19.66 13.05
CA THR A 159 7.82 19.95 12.84
C THR A 159 8.70 19.09 13.77
N GLU A 160 9.86 18.71 13.23
CA GLU A 160 11.03 18.11 13.92
C GLU A 160 10.99 16.62 14.29
N GLY A 161 12.06 15.93 13.85
CA GLY A 161 12.33 14.52 14.17
C GLY A 161 12.78 13.71 12.95
N ILE A 162 13.81 14.16 12.22
CA ILE A 162 14.37 13.39 11.10
C ILE A 162 15.02 12.12 11.67
N SER A 163 14.36 10.97 11.51
CA SER A 163 14.98 9.65 11.70
C SER A 163 15.32 9.08 10.32
N THR A 164 16.60 9.17 9.95
CA THR A 164 17.19 8.42 8.83
C THR A 164 17.77 7.11 9.36
N LEU A 165 17.15 5.99 9.01
CA LEU A 165 17.81 4.68 8.87
C LEU A 165 17.39 4.08 7.53
#